data_AF-A0A524P4X9-F1
#
_entry.id   AF-A0A524P4X9-F1
#
_cell.length_a   1.000
_cell.length_b   1.000
_cell.length_c   1.000
_cell.angle_alpha   90.00
_cell.angle_beta   90.00
_cell.angle_gamma   90.00
#
_symmetry.space_group_name_H-M   'P 1'
#
loop_
_entity.id
_entity.type
_entity.pdbx_description
1 polymer ?
#
loop_
_entity_poly.entity_id
_entity_poly.type
_entity_poly.pdbx_seq_one_letter_code
_entity_poly.pdbx_strand_id
1 'polypeptide(L)'
;MSDRLADLIFKITGVRRVVFGHTHQPKCEQVGPITLYNGGFWSKAFADPECTVRLGEQTFVWIRPATDGSSRIADLCEWKVGQESPIRSLCTEAAGATKAEPAGALPAKGHGFSAS
;
A
#
# COMPACT_ATOMS: atom_id res chain seq x y z
N MET A 1 12.11 -2.68 1.78
CA MET A 1 12.00 -1.51 0.89
C MET A 1 12.81 -0.39 1.51
N SER A 2 13.59 0.37 0.76
CA SER A 2 14.27 1.58 1.26
C SER A 2 13.51 2.85 0.86
N ASP A 3 13.72 3.94 1.60
CA ASP A 3 13.08 5.23 1.32
C ASP A 3 13.38 5.73 -0.10
N ARG A 4 14.62 5.57 -0.58
CA ARG A 4 15.00 5.95 -1.95
C ARG A 4 14.16 5.23 -3.01
N LEU A 5 13.88 3.94 -2.82
CA LEU A 5 13.09 3.17 -3.79
C LEU A 5 11.60 3.51 -3.68
N ALA A 6 11.09 3.72 -2.46
CA ALA A 6 9.74 4.23 -2.21
C ALA A 6 9.51 5.59 -2.90
N ASP A 7 10.45 6.52 -2.78
CA ASP A 7 10.43 7.81 -3.45
C ASP A 7 10.38 7.69 -4.97
N LEU A 8 11.17 6.79 -5.55
CA LEU A 8 11.17 6.56 -6.99
C LEU A 8 9.83 6.02 -7.48
N ILE A 9 9.26 5.03 -6.77
CA ILE A 9 7.94 4.49 -7.11
C ILE A 9 6.88 5.60 -7.06
N PHE A 10 6.88 6.42 -6.01
CA PHE A 10 5.95 7.54 -5.89
C PHE A 10 6.14 8.57 -7.01
N LYS A 11 7.38 8.99 -7.31
CA LYS A 11 7.66 9.97 -8.36
C LYS A 11 7.26 9.48 -9.76
N ILE A 12 7.39 8.18 -10.04
CA ILE A 12 7.06 7.59 -11.33
C ILE A 12 5.55 7.37 -11.48
N THR A 13 4.90 6.83 -10.44
CA THR A 13 3.52 6.32 -10.55
C THR A 13 2.48 7.23 -9.90
N GLY A 14 2.90 8.12 -9.01
CA GLY A 14 2.02 8.95 -8.17
C GLY A 14 1.25 8.16 -7.10
N VAL A 15 1.43 6.84 -6.98
CA VAL A 15 0.65 6.02 -6.05
C VAL A 15 1.21 6.11 -4.64
N ARG A 16 0.32 6.18 -3.66
CA ARG A 16 0.68 6.17 -2.22
C ARG A 16 0.55 4.81 -1.57
N ARG A 17 0.01 3.82 -2.29
CA ARG A 17 -0.19 2.46 -1.79
C ARG A 17 0.45 1.48 -2.75
N VAL A 18 1.34 0.65 -2.22
CA VAL A 18 2.05 -0.37 -3.00
C VAL A 18 1.82 -1.71 -2.35
N VAL A 19 1.36 -2.68 -3.12
CA VAL A 19 1.20 -4.07 -2.67
C VAL A 19 2.21 -4.92 -3.42
N PHE A 20 3.11 -5.55 -2.69
CA PHE A 20 4.05 -6.54 -3.23
C PHE A 20 3.76 -7.91 -2.61
N GLY A 21 3.68 -8.95 -3.42
CA GLY A 21 3.75 -10.32 -2.95
C GLY A 21 5.16 -10.87 -3.17
N HIS A 22 5.76 -11.53 -2.16
CA HIS A 22 6.97 -12.33 -2.40
C HIS A 22 7.35 -13.22 -1.21
N THR A 23 7.52 -12.65 -0.01
CA THR A 23 8.31 -13.28 1.06
C THR A 23 7.52 -14.14 2.04
N HIS A 24 6.21 -14.33 1.81
CA HIS A 24 5.28 -14.97 2.74
C HIS A 24 5.22 -14.33 4.14
N GLN A 25 5.88 -13.18 4.35
CA GLN A 25 5.83 -12.46 5.62
C GLN A 25 4.82 -11.32 5.50
N PRO A 26 3.66 -11.41 6.18
CA PRO A 26 2.68 -10.33 6.17
C PRO A 26 3.32 -9.05 6.73
N LYS A 27 3.23 -7.96 5.98
CA LYS A 27 3.85 -6.69 6.37
C LYS A 27 3.01 -5.49 5.93
N CYS A 28 2.93 -4.49 6.78
CA CYS A 28 2.31 -3.20 6.50
C CYS A 28 3.18 -2.12 7.16
N GLU A 29 3.76 -1.23 6.35
CA GLU A 29 4.72 -0.24 6.84
C GLU A 29 4.65 1.04 5.99
N GLN A 30 4.71 2.20 6.64
CA GLN A 30 4.93 3.47 5.95
C GLN A 30 6.42 3.61 5.61
N VAL A 31 6.75 3.76 4.32
CA VAL A 31 8.12 3.95 3.84
C VAL A 31 8.14 5.18 2.94
N GLY A 32 8.73 6.28 3.43
CA GLY A 32 8.66 7.57 2.78
C GLY A 32 7.22 7.97 2.39
N PRO A 33 6.94 8.28 1.10
CA PRO A 33 5.63 8.76 0.63
C PRO A 33 4.59 7.67 0.39
N ILE A 34 4.96 6.37 0.53
CA ILE A 34 4.06 5.24 0.27
C ILE A 34 3.82 4.41 1.53
N THR A 35 2.64 3.80 1.61
CA THR A 35 2.38 2.65 2.47
C THR A 35 2.64 1.38 1.68
N LEU A 36 3.58 0.56 2.17
CA LEU A 36 3.92 -0.73 1.62
C LEU A 36 3.13 -1.83 2.31
N TYR A 37 2.47 -2.68 1.51
CA TYR A 37 1.85 -3.92 1.95
C TYR A 37 2.55 -5.13 1.35
N ASN A 38 2.71 -6.16 2.16
CA ASN A 38 2.95 -7.52 1.74
C ASN A 38 1.86 -8.41 2.31
N GLY A 39 1.11 -9.05 1.42
CA GLY A 39 -0.04 -9.88 1.79
C GLY A 39 0.33 -11.16 2.52
N GLY A 40 1.61 -11.54 2.58
CA GLY A 40 2.04 -12.79 3.21
C GLY A 40 1.63 -13.98 2.38
N PHE A 41 0.83 -14.88 2.94
CA PHE A 41 0.37 -16.11 2.29
C PHE A 41 -1.15 -16.27 2.38
N TRP A 42 -1.76 -16.60 1.24
CA TRP A 42 -3.17 -16.98 1.17
C TRP A 42 -3.39 -18.50 1.26
N SER A 43 -2.47 -19.29 0.71
CA SER A 43 -2.49 -20.74 0.88
C SER A 43 -2.01 -21.13 2.27
N LYS A 44 -2.26 -22.38 2.69
CA LYS A 44 -1.63 -22.92 3.89
C LYS A 44 -0.11 -22.86 3.73
N ALA A 45 0.56 -22.17 4.64
CA ALA A 45 2.01 -22.14 4.72
C ALA A 45 2.48 -23.07 5.84
N PHE A 46 3.61 -23.73 5.65
CA PHE A 46 4.19 -24.67 6.60
C PHE A 46 5.68 -24.38 6.79
N ALA A 47 6.19 -24.63 8.00
CA ALA A 47 7.60 -24.44 8.34
C ALA A 47 8.47 -25.63 7.89
N ASP A 48 7.83 -26.75 7.56
CA ASP A 48 8.43 -28.04 7.23
C ASP A 48 7.85 -28.59 5.89
N PRO A 49 8.65 -29.31 5.08
CA PRO A 49 8.20 -29.96 3.85
C PRO A 49 7.02 -30.94 4.03
N GLU A 50 6.95 -31.59 5.18
CA GLU A 50 5.96 -32.58 5.54
C GLU A 50 4.60 -31.96 5.90
N CYS A 51 4.51 -30.63 5.91
CA CYS A 51 3.29 -29.86 6.14
C CYS A 51 2.62 -30.14 7.50
N THR A 52 3.43 -30.36 8.54
CA THR A 52 2.95 -30.66 9.90
C THR A 52 2.90 -29.43 10.80
N VAL A 53 3.78 -28.46 10.57
CA VAL A 53 3.90 -27.23 11.36
C VAL A 53 3.38 -26.05 10.54
N ARG A 54 2.10 -25.72 10.74
CA ARG A 54 1.46 -24.62 10.02
C ARG A 54 2.00 -23.26 10.49
N LEU A 55 2.34 -22.41 9.52
CA LEU A 55 2.68 -21.02 9.73
C LEU A 55 1.41 -20.18 9.69
N GLY A 56 0.98 -19.68 10.85
CA GLY A 56 -0.11 -18.70 11.00
C GLY A 56 -1.45 -19.07 10.35
N GLU A 57 -2.32 -18.07 10.24
CA GLU A 57 -3.57 -18.12 9.46
C GLU A 57 -3.42 -17.39 8.12
N GLN A 58 -4.40 -17.53 7.22
CA GLN A 58 -4.34 -16.88 5.90
C GLN A 58 -4.31 -15.36 6.05
N THR A 59 -3.41 -14.69 5.33
CA THR A 59 -3.36 -13.22 5.30
C THR A 59 -3.60 -12.69 3.90
N PHE A 60 -4.21 -11.50 3.82
CA PHE A 60 -4.50 -10.84 2.55
C PHE A 60 -4.62 -9.33 2.74
N VAL A 61 -4.39 -8.57 1.66
CA VAL A 61 -4.62 -7.12 1.66
C VAL A 61 -6.03 -6.86 1.17
N TRP A 62 -6.85 -6.22 1.99
CA TRP A 62 -8.21 -5.83 1.62
C TRP A 62 -8.26 -4.36 1.25
N ILE A 63 -8.38 -4.08 -0.05
CA ILE A 63 -8.62 -2.73 -0.56
C ILE A 63 -10.11 -2.56 -0.83
N ARG A 64 -10.73 -1.56 -0.22
CA ARG A 64 -12.18 -1.33 -0.28
C ARG A 64 -12.52 0.16 -0.31
N PRO A 65 -13.72 0.54 -0.77
CA PRO A 65 -14.20 1.91 -0.62
C PRO A 65 -14.20 2.34 0.86
N ALA A 66 -13.84 3.59 1.13
CA ALA A 66 -14.19 4.22 2.39
C ALA A 66 -15.71 4.32 2.54
N THR A 67 -16.22 4.42 3.77
CA THR A 67 -17.67 4.46 4.05
C THR A 67 -18.39 5.59 3.34
N ASP A 68 -17.73 6.73 3.15
CA ASP A 68 -18.23 7.90 2.43
C ASP A 68 -18.03 7.81 0.90
N GLY A 69 -17.39 6.75 0.40
CA GLY A 69 -17.07 6.54 -1.01
C GLY A 69 -15.99 7.47 -1.59
N SER A 70 -15.42 8.39 -0.79
CA SER A 70 -14.50 9.42 -1.27
C SER A 70 -13.12 8.88 -1.67
N SER A 71 -12.76 7.71 -1.16
CA SER A 71 -11.44 7.13 -1.33
C SER A 71 -11.47 5.60 -1.25
N ARG A 72 -10.29 4.99 -1.36
CA ARG A 72 -10.05 3.57 -1.07
C ARG A 72 -9.19 3.48 0.18
N ILE A 73 -9.57 2.64 1.11
CA ILE A 73 -8.78 2.27 2.28
C ILE A 73 -8.24 0.85 2.13
N ALA A 74 -7.12 0.57 2.76
CA ALA A 74 -6.52 -0.75 2.75
C ALA A 74 -6.16 -1.23 4.15
N ASP A 75 -6.43 -2.49 4.40
CA ASP A 75 -6.07 -3.20 5.61
C ASP A 75 -5.28 -4.46 5.23
N LEU A 76 -4.27 -4.82 6.03
CA LEU A 76 -3.72 -6.17 6.00
C LEU A 76 -4.51 -7.02 6.98
N CYS A 77 -5.24 -8.02 6.47
CA CYS A 77 -6.19 -8.81 7.24
C CYS A 77 -5.70 -10.24 7.47
N GLU A 78 -6.17 -10.84 8.56
CA GLU A 78 -6.05 -12.27 8.84
C GLU A 78 -7.42 -12.96 8.72
N TRP A 79 -7.45 -14.15 8.11
CA TRP A 79 -8.63 -14.98 7.90
C TRP A 79 -8.42 -16.36 8.55
N LYS A 80 -9.33 -16.77 9.45
CA LYS A 80 -9.40 -18.17 9.92
C LYS A 80 -10.24 -19.01 8.99
N VAL A 81 -9.73 -20.21 8.72
CA VAL A 81 -10.53 -21.28 8.14
C VAL A 81 -11.79 -21.50 8.99
N GLY A 82 -12.96 -21.50 8.33
CA GLY A 82 -14.27 -21.70 8.98
C GLY A 82 -14.97 -20.42 9.45
N GLN A 83 -14.39 -19.25 9.22
CA GLN A 83 -15.07 -17.96 9.41
C GLN A 83 -15.54 -17.40 8.06
N GLU A 84 -16.67 -16.70 8.04
CA GLU A 84 -17.22 -16.03 6.84
C GLU A 84 -16.65 -14.62 6.63
N SER A 85 -16.00 -14.06 7.66
CA SER A 85 -15.44 -12.72 7.65
C SER A 85 -14.03 -12.68 8.23
N PRO A 86 -13.22 -11.67 7.88
CA PRO A 86 -11.86 -11.55 8.36
C PRO A 86 -11.86 -11.25 9.86
N ILE A 87 -10.98 -11.90 10.62
CA ILE A 87 -11.02 -11.81 12.09
C ILE A 87 -10.46 -10.48 12.56
N ARG A 88 -9.42 -9.97 11.89
CA ARG A 88 -8.61 -8.87 12.42
C ARG A 88 -7.87 -8.12 11.32
N SER A 89 -7.81 -6.79 11.45
CA SER A 89 -6.81 -5.97 10.75
C SER A 89 -5.50 -6.03 11.54
N LEU A 90 -4.45 -6.54 10.90
CA LEU A 90 -3.08 -6.55 11.41
C LEU A 90 -2.45 -5.16 11.32
N CYS A 91 -2.93 -4.33 10.41
CA CYS A 91 -2.50 -2.95 10.21
C CYS A 91 -3.54 -2.21 9.34
N THR A 92 -3.99 -1.06 9.83
CA THR A 92 -4.83 -0.13 9.08
C THR A 92 -3.96 1.00 8.56
N GLU A 93 -4.15 1.38 7.31
CA GLU A 93 -3.51 2.57 6.75
C GLU A 93 -3.79 3.79 7.65
N ALA A 94 -2.75 4.46 8.11
CA ALA A 94 -2.93 5.71 8.86
C ALA A 94 -3.60 6.72 7.93
N ALA A 95 -4.75 7.26 8.35
CA ALA A 95 -5.41 8.34 7.62
C ALA A 95 -4.56 9.64 7.77
N GLY A 96 -3.69 9.91 6.80
CA GLY A 96 -2.97 11.19 6.69
C GLY A 96 -1.84 11.13 5.66
N ALA A 97 -1.60 12.11 4.78
CA ALA A 97 -2.00 13.50 4.79
C ALA A 97 -2.25 14.00 3.35
N THR A 98 -3.48 14.35 3.03
CA THR A 98 -3.81 15.17 1.86
C THR A 98 -3.96 16.62 2.29
N LYS A 99 -2.83 17.32 2.41
CA LYS A 99 -2.78 18.69 1.91
C LYS A 99 -1.76 18.69 0.78
N ALA A 100 -2.22 18.32 -0.41
CA ALA A 100 -1.46 18.60 -1.61
C ALA A 100 -1.44 20.12 -1.75
N GLU A 101 -0.28 20.73 -1.50
CA GLU A 101 -0.02 22.11 -1.89
C GLU A 101 -0.16 22.17 -3.43
N PRO A 102 -0.93 23.11 -3.99
CA PRO A 102 -1.05 23.21 -5.44
C PRO A 102 0.35 23.44 -6.01
N ALA A 103 0.73 22.58 -6.95
CA ALA A 103 1.97 22.72 -7.71
C ALA A 103 2.05 24.17 -8.20
N GLY A 104 3.06 24.90 -7.71
CA GLY A 104 3.26 26.30 -8.00
C GLY A 104 3.16 26.53 -9.51
N ALA A 105 2.29 27.47 -9.89
CA ALA A 105 2.18 27.94 -11.26
C ALA A 105 3.56 28.32 -11.78
N LEU A 106 4.03 27.65 -12.82
CA LEU A 106 5.20 28.07 -13.57
C LEU A 106 4.97 29.52 -14.06
N PRO A 107 5.87 30.47 -13.79
CA PRO A 107 5.72 31.81 -14.32
C PRO A 107 5.82 31.75 -15.85
N ALA A 108 4.80 32.28 -16.52
CA ALA A 108 4.78 32.43 -17.96
C ALA A 108 5.96 33.31 -18.40
N LYS A 109 6.98 32.72 -19.03
CA LYS A 109 8.03 33.47 -19.71
C LYS A 109 7.46 34.11 -20.97
N GLY A 110 6.98 35.34 -20.85
CA GLY A 110 6.70 36.20 -22.00
C GLY A 110 7.98 36.45 -22.79
N HIS A 111 8.08 35.88 -24.00
CA HIS A 111 9.03 36.33 -25.02
C HIS A 111 8.24 37.17 -26.01
N GLY A 112 8.12 38.47 -25.71
CA GLY A 112 7.76 39.46 -26.71
C GLY A 112 8.96 39.66 -27.64
N PHE A 113 8.91 39.07 -28.83
CA PHE A 113 9.84 39.42 -29.90
C PHE A 113 9.23 40.60 -30.66
N SER A 114 9.79 41.80 -30.44
CA SER A 114 9.51 42.98 -31.25
C SER A 114 10.57 43.07 -32.34
N ALA A 115 10.15 43.05 -33.60
CA ALA A 115 10.97 43.44 -34.73
C ALA A 115 10.40 44.75 -35.28
N SER A 116 11.23 45.80 -35.23
CA SER A 116 11.11 47.01 -36.04
C SER A 116 11.65 46.76 -37.45
#